data_AF-A0A3D2CD39-F1
#
_entry.id   AF-A0A3D2CD39-F1
#
_cell.length_a   1.000
_cell.length_b   1.000
_cell.length_c   1.000
_cell.angle_alpha   90.00
_cell.angle_beta   90.00
_cell.angle_gamma   90.00
#
_symmetry.space_group_name_H-M   'P 1'
#
loop_
_entity.id
_entity.type
_entity.pdbx_description
1 polymer ?
#
loop_
_entity_poly.entity_id
_entity_poly.type
_entity_poly.pdbx_seq_one_letter_code
_entity_poly.pdbx_strand_id
1 'polypeptide(L)'
;MMLPFSRKHEKEADVIGMMYMARAGYPPTESVEVWNRMDEMSGRGSVPFFASTHPSHGQRKRNLRDWMPQARKRYQRNALSEDTQETLWTRN
;
A
#
# COMPACT_ATOMS: atom_id res chain seq x y z
N MET A 1 1.96 27.18 8.68
CA MET A 1 1.45 26.21 7.68
C MET A 1 1.87 24.82 8.14
N MET A 2 0.93 23.87 8.28
CA MET A 2 1.16 22.51 8.77
C MET A 2 2.37 21.87 8.08
N LEU A 3 3.32 21.33 8.86
CA LEU A 3 4.29 20.40 8.31
C LEU A 3 3.49 19.13 7.94
N PRO A 4 3.36 18.76 6.65
CA PRO A 4 2.92 17.41 6.32
C PRO A 4 3.88 16.44 7.03
N PHE A 5 3.38 15.34 7.55
CA PHE A 5 4.13 14.42 8.42
C PHE A 5 5.54 14.17 7.89
N SER A 6 6.51 14.05 8.80
CA SER A 6 7.92 13.86 8.40
C SER A 6 8.05 12.67 7.44
N ARG A 7 9.01 12.72 6.50
CA ARG A 7 9.29 11.60 5.56
C ARG A 7 9.47 10.25 6.27
N LYS A 8 9.91 10.29 7.54
CA LYS A 8 10.05 9.11 8.40
C LYS A 8 8.68 8.50 8.76
N HIS A 9 7.69 9.34 9.10
CA HIS A 9 6.35 8.89 9.46
C HIS A 9 5.62 8.25 8.28
N GLU A 10 5.75 8.81 7.07
CA GLU A 10 5.16 8.20 5.85
C GLU A 10 5.75 6.83 5.56
N LYS A 11 7.08 6.69 5.69
CA LYS A 11 7.76 5.40 5.51
C LYS A 11 7.30 4.37 6.54
N GLU A 12 7.19 4.78 7.79
CA GLU A 12 6.74 3.90 8.88
C GLU A 12 5.28 3.46 8.66
N ALA A 13 4.41 4.41 8.29
CA ALA A 13 3.01 4.12 7.98
C ALA A 13 2.87 3.14 6.80
N ASP A 14 3.62 3.33 5.72
CA ASP A 14 3.63 2.42 4.56
C ASP A 14 3.99 0.98 4.97
N VAL A 15 5.07 0.83 5.73
CA VAL A 15 5.55 -0.49 6.15
C VAL A 15 4.57 -1.14 7.12
N ILE A 16 4.09 -0.42 8.13
CA ILE A 16 3.13 -0.98 9.10
C ILE A 16 1.82 -1.34 8.40
N GLY A 17 1.30 -0.47 7.53
CA GLY A 17 0.08 -0.73 6.76
C GLY A 17 0.19 -1.99 5.90
N MET A 18 1.29 -2.15 5.14
CA MET A 18 1.54 -3.34 4.34
C MET A 18 1.62 -4.62 5.20
N MET A 19 2.17 -4.52 6.40
CA MET A 19 2.27 -5.65 7.32
C MET A 19 0.91 -6.03 7.94
N TYR A 20 0.05 -5.05 8.19
CA TYR A 20 -1.32 -5.31 8.62
C TYR A 20 -2.17 -5.93 7.51
N MET A 21 -2.05 -5.43 6.29
CA MET A 21 -2.67 -6.05 5.11
C MET A 21 -2.27 -7.53 4.99
N ALA A 22 -0.96 -7.81 5.02
CA ALA A 22 -0.46 -9.17 4.95
C ALA A 22 -0.98 -10.06 6.10
N ARG A 23 -1.09 -9.52 7.32
CA ARG A 23 -1.64 -10.25 8.47
C ARG A 23 -3.13 -10.53 8.32
N ALA A 24 -3.87 -9.60 7.74
CA ALA A 24 -5.30 -9.73 7.49
C ALA A 24 -5.61 -10.56 6.23
N GLY A 25 -4.59 -11.09 5.55
CA GLY A 25 -4.78 -11.92 4.36
C GLY A 25 -5.07 -11.15 3.08
N TYR A 26 -4.72 -9.85 3.05
CA TYR A 26 -4.71 -9.04 1.84
C TYR A 26 -3.35 -9.16 1.14
N PRO A 27 -3.28 -9.33 -0.20
CA PRO A 27 -2.04 -9.41 -0.94
C PRO A 27 -1.18 -8.15 -0.69
N PRO A 28 0.05 -8.27 -0.16
CA PRO A 28 0.88 -7.11 0.15
C PRO A 28 1.33 -6.34 -1.11
N THR A 29 1.22 -6.95 -2.29
CA THR A 29 1.47 -6.30 -3.58
C THR A 29 0.54 -5.12 -3.83
N GLU A 30 -0.71 -5.17 -3.34
CA GLU A 30 -1.66 -4.07 -3.50
C GLU A 30 -1.20 -2.78 -2.82
N SER A 31 -0.33 -2.86 -1.80
CA SER A 31 0.26 -1.67 -1.18
C SER A 31 1.06 -0.83 -2.18
N VAL A 32 1.71 -1.47 -3.17
CA VAL A 32 2.45 -0.76 -4.24
C VAL A 32 1.48 -0.25 -5.31
N GLU A 33 0.47 -1.05 -5.65
CA GLU A 33 -0.49 -0.70 -6.71
C GLU A 33 -1.36 0.50 -6.36
N VAL A 34 -1.70 0.71 -5.08
CA VAL A 34 -2.37 1.93 -4.61
C VAL A 34 -1.59 3.17 -5.03
N TRP A 35 -0.27 3.17 -4.86
CA TRP A 35 0.58 4.29 -5.24
C TRP A 35 0.75 4.44 -6.75
N ASN A 36 0.74 3.35 -7.52
CA ASN A 36 0.71 3.42 -8.99
C ASN A 36 -0.57 4.13 -9.47
N ARG A 37 -1.74 3.72 -8.93
CA ARG A 37 -3.03 4.34 -9.26
C ARG A 37 -3.06 5.82 -8.87
N MET A 38 -2.51 6.20 -7.72
CA MET A 38 -2.41 7.60 -7.29
C MET A 38 -1.50 8.44 -8.18
N ASP A 39 -0.37 7.90 -8.64
CA ASP A 39 0.52 8.57 -9.59
C ASP A 39 -0.20 8.81 -10.94
N GLU A 40 -0.94 7.80 -11.43
CA GLU A 40 -1.74 7.92 -12.67
C GLU A 40 -2.85 8.98 -12.58
N MET A 41 -3.55 9.04 -11.44
CA MET A 41 -4.61 10.04 -11.20
C MET A 41 -4.05 11.46 -11.13
N SER A 42 -2.89 11.63 -10.48
CA SER A 42 -2.23 12.93 -10.34
C SER A 42 -1.86 13.55 -11.70
N GLY A 43 -1.53 12.72 -12.70
CA GLY A 43 -1.24 13.17 -14.08
C GLY A 43 -2.47 13.65 -14.87
N ARG A 44 -3.70 13.37 -14.42
CA ARG A 44 -4.95 13.73 -15.11
C ARG A 44 -5.62 15.00 -14.55
N GLY A 45 -4.90 15.76 -13.72
CA GLY A 45 -5.39 17.01 -13.13
C GLY A 45 -6.30 16.86 -11.91
N SER A 46 -6.57 15.63 -11.46
CA SER A 46 -7.27 15.34 -10.20
C SER A 46 -6.32 14.68 -9.22
N VAL A 47 -5.60 15.50 -8.43
CA VAL A 47 -4.85 14.98 -7.28
C VAL A 47 -5.87 14.62 -6.21
N PRO A 48 -6.01 13.35 -5.81
CA PRO A 48 -6.89 12.99 -4.69
C PRO A 48 -6.47 13.77 -3.45
N PHE A 49 -7.42 14.23 -2.63
CA PHE A 49 -7.11 14.99 -1.39
C PHE A 49 -6.04 14.30 -0.52
N PHE A 50 -6.07 12.96 -0.48
CA PHE A 50 -5.07 12.14 0.20
C PHE A 50 -3.64 12.33 -0.34
N ALA A 51 -3.45 12.44 -1.66
CA ALA A 51 -2.14 12.66 -2.25
C ALA A 51 -1.60 14.08 -1.98
N SER A 52 -2.47 15.04 -1.67
CA SER A 52 -2.07 16.39 -1.24
C SER A 52 -1.57 16.45 0.21
N THR A 53 -2.10 15.61 1.11
CA THR A 53 -1.67 15.54 2.52
C THR A 53 -0.55 14.52 2.76
N HIS A 54 -0.46 13.50 1.89
CA HIS A 54 0.55 12.44 1.91
C HIS A 54 1.24 12.35 0.53
N PRO A 55 2.15 13.28 0.19
CA PRO A 55 2.72 13.36 -1.14
C PRO A 55 3.45 12.08 -1.56
N SER A 56 3.18 11.64 -2.78
CA SER A 56 3.93 10.55 -3.44
C SER A 56 5.34 11.05 -3.73
N HIS A 57 6.32 10.56 -2.99
CA HIS A 57 7.71 10.56 -3.44
C HIS A 57 8.01 9.17 -3.96
N GLY A 58 8.68 9.02 -5.10
CA GLY A 58 9.07 7.70 -5.65
C GLY A 58 9.83 6.80 -4.66
N GLN A 59 10.31 7.37 -3.54
CA GLN A 59 10.84 6.69 -2.37
C GLN A 59 9.83 5.71 -1.71
N ARG A 60 8.52 6.01 -1.69
CA ARG A 60 7.49 5.19 -1.01
C ARG A 60 7.35 3.81 -1.65
N LYS A 61 7.18 3.78 -2.97
CA LYS A 61 7.14 2.52 -3.75
C LYS A 61 8.42 1.71 -3.60
N ARG A 62 9.59 2.36 -3.56
CA ARG A 62 10.87 1.69 -3.29
C ARG A 62 10.88 1.04 -1.90
N ASN A 63 10.55 1.81 -0.86
CA ASN A 63 10.48 1.28 0.51
C ASN A 63 9.52 0.09 0.62
N LEU A 64 8.33 0.15 0.00
CA LEU A 64 7.39 -0.97 -0.01
C LEU A 64 7.96 -2.22 -0.70
N ARG A 65 8.66 -2.04 -1.82
CA ARG A 65 9.34 -3.14 -2.52
C ARG A 65 10.44 -3.78 -1.67
N ASP A 66 11.21 -2.97 -0.93
CA ASP A 66 12.28 -3.46 -0.06
C ASP A 66 11.75 -4.36 1.08
N TRP A 67 10.56 -4.05 1.59
CA TRP A 67 9.90 -4.79 2.67
C TRP A 67 8.95 -5.91 2.18
N MET A 68 8.77 -6.02 0.85
CA MET A 68 7.87 -6.99 0.23
C MET A 68 8.19 -8.45 0.63
N PRO A 69 9.47 -8.91 0.70
CA PRO A 69 9.77 -10.27 1.10
C PRO A 69 9.23 -10.62 2.50
N GLN A 70 9.31 -9.70 3.45
CA GLN A 70 8.84 -9.87 4.82
C GLN A 70 7.31 -9.85 4.88
N ALA A 71 6.68 -8.97 4.10
CA ALA A 71 5.22 -8.93 3.98
C ALA A 71 4.67 -10.22 3.36
N ARG A 72 5.31 -10.75 2.31
CA ARG A 72 4.93 -12.03 1.68
C ARG A 72 5.02 -13.21 2.66
N LYS A 73 6.09 -13.27 3.46
CA LYS A 73 6.20 -14.29 4.53
C LYS A 73 5.04 -14.21 5.53
N ARG A 74 4.62 -13.00 5.91
CA ARG A 74 3.46 -12.81 6.81
C ARG A 74 2.14 -13.17 6.13
N TYR A 75 1.97 -12.80 4.87
CA TYR A 75 0.80 -13.14 4.08
C TYR A 75 0.64 -14.65 3.93
N GLN A 76 1.70 -15.37 3.55
CA GLN A 76 1.67 -16.84 3.42
C GLN A 76 1.25 -17.55 4.72
N ARG A 77 1.65 -17.02 5.88
CA ARG A 77 1.26 -17.59 7.18
C ARG A 77 -0.21 -17.34 7.54
N ASN A 78 -0.81 -16.26 7.04
CA ASN A 78 -2.19 -15.86 7.35
C ASN A 78 -3.05 -15.83 6.09
N ALA A 79 -2.71 -16.64 5.08
CA ALA A 79 -3.43 -16.65 3.82
C ALA A 79 -4.87 -17.08 4.11
N LEU A 80 -5.84 -16.31 3.60
CA LEU A 80 -7.25 -16.65 3.70
C LEU A 80 -7.50 -17.95 2.92
N SER A 81 -8.60 -18.65 3.22
CA SER A 81 -9.00 -19.80 2.40
C SER A 81 -9.21 -19.37 0.94
N GLU A 82 -9.01 -20.31 0.01
CA GLU A 82 -9.17 -20.07 -1.42
C GLU A 82 -10.55 -19.48 -1.76
N ASP A 83 -11.62 -20.03 -1.17
CA ASP A 83 -13.00 -19.54 -1.30
C ASP A 83 -13.20 -18.09 -0.81
N THR A 84 -12.58 -17.72 0.33
CA THR A 84 -12.60 -16.33 0.81
C THR A 84 -11.81 -15.41 -0.12
N GLN A 85 -10.69 -15.90 -0.67
CA GLN A 85 -9.93 -15.13 -1.63
C GLN A 85 -10.73 -14.92 -2.92
N GLU A 86 -11.38 -15.95 -3.45
CA GLU A 86 -12.24 -15.84 -4.62
C GLU A 86 -13.37 -14.84 -4.39
N THR A 87 -14.03 -14.90 -3.23
CA THR A 87 -15.11 -13.97 -2.88
C THR A 87 -14.64 -12.51 -2.79
N LEU A 88 -13.46 -12.26 -2.21
CA LEU A 88 -12.96 -10.90 -1.95
C LEU A 88 -12.20 -10.29 -3.13
N TRP A 89 -11.58 -11.11 -3.98
CA TRP A 89 -10.62 -10.66 -5.00
C TRP A 89 -11.12 -10.82 -6.44
N THR A 90 -12.08 -11.71 -6.68
CA THR A 90 -12.66 -11.87 -8.01
C THR A 90 -13.80 -10.87 -8.15
N ARG A 91 -13.65 -9.89 -9.04
CA ARG A 91 -14.73 -9.01 -9.43
C ARG A 91 -15.65 -9.81 -10.37
N ASN A 92 -16.88 -10.08 -9.94
CA ASN A 92 -17.99 -10.31 -10.86
C ASN A 92 -18.19 -9.07 -11.74
#